data_AF-A0A0U1M233-F1
#
_entry.id   AF-A0A0U1M233-F1
#
_cell.length_a   1.000
_cell.length_b   1.000
_cell.length_c   1.000
_cell.angle_alpha   90.00
_cell.angle_beta   90.00
_cell.angle_gamma   90.00
#
_symmetry.space_group_name_H-M   'P 1'
#
loop_
_entity.id
_entity.type
_entity.pdbx_description
1 polymer ?
#
loop_
_entity_poly.entity_id
_entity_poly.type
_entity_poly.pdbx_seq_one_letter_code
_entity_poly.pdbx_strand_id
1 'polypeptide(L)'
;MSKKAASSSAPSQSASSQDISGNNNNADLQGNANDDIIFGQTFTSEPPPYSSLAPAHNNSTITTTRSTSRLSSALPGIDFSKYAIPEASVSKDGSTVSTYHPSFTSNPSTLVRFIQEQARLPPLPYIHIVGAKRDLQPQRDFDIKINMLSLFLAQENNSRGSQWNYIKLVGDDESAYRGKHNPSTLPTVKGGLDEWAKRFCKETSTLKSFTLTRQLSNWNASYIEGQIRSLVASTGYDQPVTVTFPVKYAKVVIYPPKSSQSFFTTLVSPLLEKRRFEIIRAVWPYASLPPGADAASAGRSCVAQSEEKWWEEWRDALRWAIVNKRNGWVTVDDIVEYRMAPSPPASKAWEY
;
A
#
# COMPACT_ATOMS: atom_id res chain seq x y z
N MET A 1 -43.09 6.62 -41.51
CA MET A 1 -43.19 5.15 -41.36
C MET A 1 -42.49 4.80 -40.04
N SER A 2 -43.12 4.11 -39.07
CA SER A 2 -43.39 2.65 -39.04
C SER A 2 -42.11 1.81 -39.18
N LYS A 3 -41.83 0.78 -38.38
CA LYS A 3 -42.58 0.11 -37.27
C LYS A 3 -41.56 -0.69 -36.41
N LYS A 4 -41.77 -0.80 -35.08
CA LYS A 4 -42.19 -2.05 -34.37
C LYS A 4 -41.21 -3.24 -34.57
N ALA A 5 -40.33 -3.62 -33.63
CA ALA A 5 -40.49 -4.04 -32.22
C ALA A 5 -40.97 -5.49 -32.01
N ALA A 6 -40.26 -6.17 -31.08
CA ALA A 6 -40.65 -7.40 -30.36
C ALA A 6 -40.74 -8.70 -31.21
N SER A 7 -40.79 -9.92 -30.66
CA SER A 7 -40.91 -10.38 -29.26
C SER A 7 -40.60 -11.88 -29.14
N SER A 8 -40.44 -12.37 -27.90
CA SER A 8 -40.85 -13.74 -27.48
C SER A 8 -39.95 -14.90 -27.95
N SER A 9 -39.95 -16.08 -27.31
CA SER A 9 -40.94 -16.62 -26.36
C SER A 9 -40.34 -17.65 -25.39
N ALA A 10 -40.74 -17.61 -24.11
CA ALA A 10 -40.85 -18.82 -23.28
C ALA A 10 -42.03 -19.68 -23.79
N PRO A 11 -42.20 -20.94 -23.34
CA PRO A 11 -43.17 -21.11 -22.23
C PRO A 11 -42.97 -22.35 -21.32
N SER A 12 -43.56 -22.28 -20.11
CA SER A 12 -44.41 -23.31 -19.43
C SER A 12 -43.99 -24.79 -19.27
N GLN A 13 -44.43 -25.59 -18.29
CA GLN A 13 -45.17 -25.48 -17.01
C GLN A 13 -45.22 -26.91 -16.39
N SER A 14 -45.73 -27.06 -15.15
CA SER A 14 -46.36 -28.29 -14.57
C SER A 14 -45.44 -29.49 -14.22
N ALA A 15 -45.71 -30.34 -13.21
CA ALA A 15 -46.61 -30.29 -12.04
C ALA A 15 -46.33 -31.46 -11.05
N SER A 16 -46.96 -31.43 -9.84
CA SER A 16 -47.31 -32.57 -8.95
C SER A 16 -46.18 -33.45 -8.35
N SER A 17 -46.30 -34.14 -7.20
CA SER A 17 -47.35 -34.25 -6.15
C SER A 17 -46.70 -34.68 -4.80
N GLN A 18 -47.17 -34.20 -3.65
CA GLN A 18 -47.93 -34.92 -2.58
C GLN A 18 -47.28 -36.17 -1.92
N ASP A 19 -47.13 -36.11 -0.58
CA ASP A 19 -47.70 -37.01 0.47
C ASP A 19 -46.98 -36.72 1.80
N ILE A 20 -47.59 -36.35 2.95
CA ILE A 20 -48.72 -36.84 3.78
C ILE A 20 -48.31 -37.93 4.79
N SER A 21 -48.73 -37.73 6.06
CA SER A 21 -48.61 -38.58 7.28
C SER A 21 -47.36 -38.37 8.14
N GLY A 22 -47.43 -38.25 9.48
CA GLY A 22 -48.60 -38.06 10.37
C GLY A 22 -48.39 -38.62 11.79
N ASN A 23 -48.99 -37.96 12.80
CA ASN A 23 -49.33 -38.47 14.15
C ASN A 23 -48.18 -38.86 15.13
N ASN A 24 -48.10 -38.25 16.33
CA ASN A 24 -48.78 -38.62 17.61
C ASN A 24 -48.08 -39.78 18.36
N ASN A 25 -48.05 -39.88 19.70
CA ASN A 25 -48.49 -39.03 20.82
C ASN A 25 -47.85 -39.53 22.13
N ASN A 26 -47.86 -38.69 23.18
CA ASN A 26 -47.92 -39.01 24.63
C ASN A 26 -46.75 -39.81 25.28
N ALA A 27 -46.23 -39.41 26.46
CA ALA A 27 -46.80 -39.51 27.83
C ALA A 27 -46.91 -41.00 28.27
N ASP A 28 -46.56 -41.50 29.45
CA ASP A 28 -46.39 -41.01 30.82
C ASP A 28 -45.52 -42.06 31.63
N LEU A 29 -45.02 -41.93 32.87
CA LEU A 29 -45.08 -40.92 33.96
C LEU A 29 -43.85 -41.08 34.93
N GLN A 30 -43.99 -40.63 36.19
CA GLN A 30 -43.36 -41.06 37.47
C GLN A 30 -42.21 -42.11 37.47
N GLY A 31 -41.13 -42.01 38.26
CA GLY A 31 -40.83 -41.16 39.42
C GLY A 31 -40.81 -41.95 40.74
N ASN A 32 -39.67 -42.03 41.44
CA ASN A 32 -39.61 -42.20 42.91
C ASN A 32 -38.22 -41.83 43.47
N ALA A 33 -38.15 -41.53 44.77
CA ALA A 33 -36.92 -41.20 45.50
C ALA A 33 -36.46 -42.34 46.43
N ASN A 34 -35.18 -42.37 46.81
CA ASN A 34 -34.72 -42.22 48.21
C ASN A 34 -33.19 -42.37 48.35
N ASP A 35 -32.62 -41.45 49.12
CA ASP A 35 -31.43 -41.46 49.99
C ASP A 35 -30.35 -42.56 49.88
N ASP A 36 -29.08 -42.12 49.85
CA ASP A 36 -28.18 -42.32 51.00
C ASP A 36 -26.98 -41.34 50.99
N ILE A 37 -26.51 -40.92 52.18
CA ILE A 37 -25.38 -39.99 52.36
C ILE A 37 -24.20 -40.71 53.03
N ILE A 38 -23.01 -40.71 52.40
CA ILE A 38 -21.73 -40.73 53.12
C ILE A 38 -20.70 -39.78 52.45
N PHE A 39 -20.04 -38.97 53.27
CA PHE A 39 -18.93 -38.09 52.88
C PHE A 39 -17.61 -38.85 52.67
N GLY A 40 -16.88 -38.52 51.61
CA GLY A 40 -15.48 -38.88 51.42
C GLY A 40 -14.78 -37.89 50.50
N GLN A 41 -14.00 -36.96 51.06
CA GLN A 41 -13.25 -35.98 50.26
C GLN A 41 -11.95 -36.58 49.71
N THR A 42 -11.81 -36.56 48.39
CA THR A 42 -10.50 -36.45 47.72
C THR A 42 -10.57 -35.36 46.67
N PHE A 43 -9.94 -34.21 46.93
CA PHE A 43 -9.74 -33.17 45.92
C PHE A 43 -8.69 -33.64 44.90
N THR A 44 -9.13 -34.05 43.71
CA THR A 44 -8.26 -34.21 42.54
C THR A 44 -8.70 -33.22 41.48
N SER A 45 -7.94 -32.14 41.30
CA SER A 45 -8.17 -31.14 40.27
C SER A 45 -7.74 -31.68 38.90
N GLU A 46 -8.70 -32.16 38.12
CA GLU A 46 -8.48 -32.49 36.71
C GLU A 46 -9.34 -31.54 35.85
N PRO A 47 -8.75 -30.77 34.92
CA PRO A 47 -9.54 -29.96 33.99
C PRO A 47 -10.28 -30.88 33.01
N PRO A 48 -11.50 -30.53 32.56
CA PRO A 48 -12.26 -31.37 31.65
C PRO A 48 -11.49 -31.60 30.33
N PRO A 49 -11.45 -32.84 29.79
CA PRO A 49 -10.59 -33.19 28.68
C PRO A 49 -11.06 -32.54 27.37
N TYR A 50 -10.24 -31.64 26.83
CA TYR A 50 -10.38 -31.18 25.44
C TYR A 50 -9.84 -32.23 24.47
N SER A 51 -10.73 -32.85 23.69
CA SER A 51 -10.60 -33.12 22.24
C SER A 51 -11.42 -34.35 21.82
N SER A 52 -12.31 -34.17 20.83
CA SER A 52 -12.73 -35.28 19.96
C SER A 52 -12.19 -35.03 18.54
N LEU A 53 -11.23 -35.86 18.14
CA LEU A 53 -10.73 -35.90 16.76
C LEU A 53 -11.69 -36.72 15.91
N ALA A 54 -12.22 -36.12 14.84
CA ALA A 54 -12.98 -36.86 13.83
C ALA A 54 -12.03 -37.65 12.90
N PRO A 55 -12.45 -38.81 12.37
CA PRO A 55 -11.54 -39.83 11.87
C PRO A 55 -11.02 -39.55 10.45
N ALA A 56 -9.78 -40.00 10.20
CA ALA A 56 -9.19 -40.00 8.86
C ALA A 56 -9.49 -41.32 8.14
N HIS A 57 -10.13 -41.26 6.96
CA HIS A 57 -9.80 -42.10 5.79
C HIS A 57 -10.48 -41.56 4.52
N ASN A 58 -9.67 -41.23 3.51
CA ASN A 58 -9.79 -41.80 2.17
C ASN A 58 -8.66 -41.26 1.27
N ASN A 59 -7.89 -42.19 0.69
CA ASN A 59 -6.86 -41.84 -0.28
C ASN A 59 -7.50 -41.38 -1.59
N SER A 60 -7.05 -40.24 -2.10
CA SER A 60 -7.26 -39.84 -3.50
C SER A 60 -6.04 -39.07 -3.96
N THR A 61 -5.50 -39.47 -5.11
CA THR A 61 -4.19 -39.04 -5.60
C THR A 61 -4.23 -37.58 -6.04
N ILE A 62 -3.90 -36.66 -5.14
CA ILE A 62 -3.81 -35.23 -5.48
C ILE A 62 -2.53 -34.99 -6.29
N THR A 63 -2.69 -34.64 -7.56
CA THR A 63 -1.62 -34.08 -8.38
C THR A 63 -1.14 -32.78 -7.73
N THR A 64 0.11 -32.73 -7.26
CA THR A 64 0.69 -31.56 -6.59
C THR A 64 0.94 -30.40 -7.55
N THR A 65 -0.13 -29.70 -7.94
CA THR A 65 -0.02 -28.30 -8.36
C THR A 65 0.29 -27.48 -7.10
N ARG A 66 1.53 -27.01 -6.97
CA ARG A 66 2.03 -26.25 -5.83
C ARG A 66 1.35 -24.88 -5.74
N SER A 67 0.14 -24.83 -5.20
CA SER A 67 -0.63 -23.61 -4.97
C SER A 67 0.04 -22.77 -3.87
N THR A 68 0.87 -21.82 -4.27
CA THR A 68 1.56 -20.91 -3.35
C THR A 68 0.58 -19.94 -2.68
N SER A 69 0.67 -19.86 -1.34
CA SER A 69 0.22 -18.77 -0.46
C SER A 69 -1.27 -18.35 -0.50
N ARG A 70 -2.06 -18.87 0.46
CA ARG A 70 -3.33 -18.26 0.92
C ARG A 70 -3.09 -17.07 1.88
N LEU A 71 -2.25 -16.10 1.51
CA LEU A 71 -1.98 -14.88 2.30
C LEU A 71 -2.93 -13.71 1.93
N SER A 72 -4.06 -14.02 1.31
CA SER A 72 -4.65 -13.17 0.25
C SER A 72 -5.72 -12.16 0.70
N SER A 73 -5.89 -11.90 1.99
CA SER A 73 -6.89 -10.92 2.49
C SER A 73 -6.29 -9.70 3.20
N ALA A 74 -5.05 -9.78 3.71
CA ALA A 74 -4.42 -8.71 4.47
C ALA A 74 -3.44 -7.86 3.64
N LEU A 75 -2.89 -8.42 2.56
CA LEU A 75 -2.01 -7.70 1.64
C LEU A 75 -2.80 -7.16 0.46
N PRO A 76 -2.49 -5.94 -0.03
CA PRO A 76 -3.08 -5.45 -1.27
C PRO A 76 -2.73 -6.36 -2.45
N GLY A 77 -3.57 -6.35 -3.50
CA GLY A 77 -3.39 -7.09 -4.77
C GLY A 77 -2.20 -6.62 -5.63
N ILE A 78 -1.02 -6.46 -5.03
CA ILE A 78 0.23 -6.07 -5.66
C ILE A 78 1.10 -7.31 -5.83
N ASP A 79 1.63 -7.51 -7.02
CA ASP A 79 2.67 -8.50 -7.27
C ASP A 79 4.03 -8.00 -6.74
N PHE A 80 4.29 -8.26 -5.46
CA PHE A 80 5.52 -7.85 -4.77
C PHE A 80 6.79 -8.43 -5.39
N SER A 81 6.71 -9.54 -6.14
CA SER A 81 7.88 -10.14 -6.81
C SER A 81 8.53 -9.18 -7.81
N LYS A 82 7.73 -8.28 -8.41
CA LYS A 82 8.20 -7.30 -9.40
C LYS A 82 9.04 -6.15 -8.79
N TYR A 83 9.13 -6.01 -7.47
CA TYR A 83 10.11 -5.11 -6.84
C TYR A 83 11.51 -5.73 -6.76
N ALA A 84 11.67 -7.04 -6.98
CA ALA A 84 12.96 -7.71 -7.05
C ALA A 84 13.63 -7.45 -8.41
N ILE A 85 14.21 -6.26 -8.56
CA ILE A 85 14.90 -5.85 -9.79
C ILE A 85 16.31 -6.47 -9.83
N PRO A 86 16.73 -7.11 -10.95
CA PRO A 86 18.09 -7.64 -11.10
C PRO A 86 19.18 -6.58 -10.93
N GLU A 87 20.31 -6.97 -10.33
CA GLU A 87 21.49 -6.11 -10.10
C GLU A 87 21.15 -4.74 -9.47
N ALA A 88 20.14 -4.70 -8.61
CA ALA A 88 19.63 -3.48 -8.02
C ALA A 88 20.22 -3.17 -6.64
N SER A 89 20.38 -1.88 -6.35
CA SER A 89 20.70 -1.34 -5.04
C SER A 89 19.70 -0.24 -4.67
N VAL A 90 19.42 -0.05 -3.38
CA VAL A 90 18.54 1.01 -2.89
C VAL A 90 19.37 2.11 -2.22
N SER A 91 19.01 3.38 -2.43
CA SER A 91 19.63 4.53 -1.79
C SER A 91 19.40 4.56 -0.27
N LYS A 92 20.24 5.29 0.48
CA LYS A 92 20.20 5.35 1.96
C LYS A 92 18.87 5.82 2.54
N ASP A 93 18.18 6.71 1.83
CA ASP A 93 16.84 7.24 2.14
C ASP A 93 15.70 6.32 1.69
N GLY A 94 15.99 5.24 0.96
CA GLY A 94 15.00 4.31 0.43
C GLY A 94 14.22 4.80 -0.78
N SER A 95 14.47 6.02 -1.28
CA SER A 95 13.67 6.64 -2.35
C SER A 95 13.99 6.11 -3.75
N THR A 96 15.23 5.71 -4.00
CA THR A 96 15.76 5.43 -5.33
C THR A 96 16.32 4.03 -5.43
N VAL A 97 15.82 3.25 -6.38
CA VAL A 97 16.34 1.94 -6.77
C VAL A 97 17.17 2.10 -8.03
N SER A 98 18.45 1.73 -7.98
CA SER A 98 19.39 1.82 -9.09
C SER A 98 19.74 0.42 -9.58
N THR A 99 19.57 0.13 -10.88
CA THR A 99 19.96 -1.16 -11.51
C THR A 99 21.01 -0.94 -12.59
N TYR A 100 21.91 -1.93 -12.72
CA TYR A 100 23.02 -1.96 -13.69
C TYR A 100 22.86 -3.07 -14.74
N HIS A 101 21.72 -3.78 -14.73
CA HIS A 101 21.53 -5.00 -15.50
C HIS A 101 21.64 -4.77 -17.03
N PRO A 102 22.54 -5.47 -17.75
CA PRO A 102 22.91 -5.13 -19.13
C PRO A 102 21.75 -5.01 -20.12
N SER A 103 20.74 -5.89 -20.03
CA SER A 103 19.64 -5.96 -21.00
C SER A 103 18.79 -4.68 -21.06
N PHE A 104 18.72 -3.92 -19.96
CA PHE A 104 17.99 -2.65 -19.92
C PHE A 104 18.72 -1.51 -20.64
N THR A 105 19.98 -1.71 -21.03
CA THR A 105 20.78 -0.71 -21.76
C THR A 105 21.12 -1.12 -23.19
N SER A 106 21.04 -2.41 -23.53
CA SER A 106 21.31 -2.93 -24.88
C SER A 106 20.05 -3.20 -25.71
N ASN A 107 18.92 -3.57 -25.10
CA ASN A 107 17.70 -3.93 -25.81
C ASN A 107 16.55 -2.94 -25.50
N PRO A 108 16.13 -2.10 -26.47
CA PRO A 108 15.04 -1.13 -26.28
C PRO A 108 13.72 -1.77 -25.85
N SER A 109 13.35 -2.90 -26.43
CA SER A 109 12.09 -3.59 -26.13
C SER A 109 12.07 -4.16 -24.72
N THR A 110 13.21 -4.67 -24.24
CA THR A 110 13.37 -5.12 -22.85
C THR A 110 13.26 -3.95 -21.87
N LEU A 111 13.85 -2.80 -22.18
CA LEU A 111 13.71 -1.58 -21.39
C LEU A 111 12.25 -1.07 -21.36
N VAL A 112 11.57 -1.00 -22.50
CA VAL A 112 10.16 -0.57 -22.59
C VAL A 112 9.28 -1.45 -21.69
N ARG A 113 9.40 -2.78 -21.83
CA ARG A 113 8.65 -3.74 -21.01
C ARG A 113 8.93 -3.55 -19.52
N PHE A 114 10.20 -3.46 -19.13
CA PHE A 114 10.61 -3.23 -17.75
C PHE A 114 10.02 -1.94 -17.17
N ILE A 115 10.09 -0.83 -17.92
CA ILE A 115 9.53 0.47 -17.49
C ILE A 115 8.00 0.40 -17.33
N GLN A 116 7.30 -0.27 -18.23
CA GLN A 116 5.85 -0.48 -18.14
C GLN A 116 5.46 -1.37 -16.95
N GLU A 117 6.19 -2.44 -16.70
CA GLU A 117 6.00 -3.31 -15.52
C GLU A 117 6.28 -2.54 -14.22
N GLN A 118 7.37 -1.79 -14.14
CA GLN A 118 7.72 -0.96 -12.98
C GLN A 118 6.73 0.20 -12.75
N ALA A 119 6.19 0.80 -13.80
CA ALA A 119 5.22 1.90 -13.69
C ALA A 119 3.87 1.49 -13.11
N ARG A 120 3.52 0.19 -13.18
CA ARG A 120 2.34 -0.41 -12.55
C ARG A 120 2.52 -0.70 -11.06
N LEU A 121 3.73 -0.59 -10.52
CA LEU A 121 4.00 -0.78 -9.10
C LEU A 121 3.90 0.56 -8.36
N PRO A 122 3.19 0.63 -7.22
CA PRO A 122 3.09 1.84 -6.42
C PRO A 122 4.43 2.19 -5.75
N PRO A 123 4.68 3.49 -5.47
CA PRO A 123 5.67 3.87 -4.48
C PRO A 123 5.13 3.58 -3.06
N LEU A 124 5.97 3.66 -2.04
CA LEU A 124 5.59 3.47 -0.65
C LEU A 124 5.65 4.82 0.11
N PRO A 125 4.56 5.62 0.11
CA PRO A 125 4.46 6.80 0.96
C PRO A 125 4.28 6.43 2.43
N TYR A 126 4.85 7.25 3.30
CA TYR A 126 4.58 7.21 4.73
C TYR A 126 4.61 8.62 5.32
N ILE A 127 3.91 8.82 6.44
CA ILE A 127 4.11 10.00 7.29
C ILE A 127 5.25 9.68 8.23
N HIS A 128 6.14 10.65 8.47
CA HIS A 128 7.22 10.56 9.46
C HIS A 128 7.16 11.77 10.39
N ILE A 129 6.90 11.51 11.67
CA ILE A 129 6.75 12.50 12.73
C ILE A 129 7.91 12.31 13.72
N VAL A 130 8.69 13.35 13.97
CA VAL A 130 9.84 13.31 14.89
C VAL A 130 9.72 14.45 15.90
N GLY A 131 9.72 14.08 17.17
CA GLY A 131 9.86 15.01 18.29
C GLY A 131 11.32 15.13 18.74
N ALA A 132 11.83 16.35 18.85
CA ALA A 132 13.17 16.62 19.38
C ALA A 132 13.18 16.52 20.91
N LYS A 133 14.31 16.09 21.50
CA LYS A 133 14.50 16.29 22.95
C LYS A 133 14.87 17.75 23.23
N ARG A 134 14.59 18.17 24.47
CA ARG A 134 14.92 19.51 25.00
C ARG A 134 16.43 19.75 25.08
N ASP A 135 17.20 18.69 25.32
CA ASP A 135 18.66 18.75 25.39
C ASP A 135 19.29 18.67 24.00
N LEU A 136 20.44 19.32 23.82
CA LEU A 136 21.25 19.37 22.59
C LEU A 136 21.79 18.00 22.11
N GLN A 137 21.32 16.89 22.64
CA GLN A 137 21.67 15.55 22.17
C GLN A 137 20.92 15.20 20.87
N PRO A 138 21.52 14.40 19.96
CA PRO A 138 20.88 13.96 18.72
C PRO A 138 19.77 12.92 18.93
N GLN A 139 19.32 12.69 20.17
CA GLN A 139 18.32 11.67 20.51
C GLN A 139 16.91 12.23 20.34
N ARG A 140 16.05 11.46 19.66
CA ARG A 140 14.63 11.79 19.46
C ARG A 140 13.85 11.47 20.73
N ASP A 141 12.81 12.26 21.02
CA ASP A 141 11.87 11.93 22.10
C ASP A 141 10.84 10.92 21.61
N PHE A 142 10.37 11.08 20.35
CA PHE A 142 9.60 10.08 19.62
C PHE A 142 9.93 10.13 18.11
N ASP A 143 9.73 9.00 17.43
CA ASP A 143 10.00 8.79 16.00
C ASP A 143 8.92 7.86 15.42
N ILE A 144 7.83 8.44 14.94
CA ILE A 144 6.61 7.75 14.53
C ILE A 144 6.52 7.70 13.00
N LYS A 145 6.25 6.51 12.45
CA LYS A 145 6.06 6.29 11.01
C LYS A 145 4.73 5.62 10.73
N ILE A 146 3.94 6.16 9.79
CA ILE A 146 2.64 5.58 9.39
C ILE A 146 2.64 5.29 7.90
N ASN A 147 2.32 4.05 7.52
CA ASN A 147 2.23 3.64 6.12
C ASN A 147 0.96 4.22 5.46
N MET A 148 1.11 4.94 4.34
CA MET A 148 0.02 5.58 3.60
C MET A 148 -0.34 4.86 2.29
N LEU A 149 0.33 3.74 1.97
CA LEU A 149 0.18 3.03 0.70
C LEU A 149 -1.29 2.68 0.38
N SER A 150 -2.06 2.20 1.35
CA SER A 150 -3.46 1.79 1.17
C SER A 150 -4.37 2.90 0.62
N LEU A 151 -4.01 4.16 0.83
CA LEU A 151 -4.80 5.30 0.36
C LEU A 151 -4.59 5.62 -1.13
N PHE A 152 -3.54 5.08 -1.74
CA PHE A 152 -3.20 5.22 -3.17
C PHE A 152 -3.57 3.97 -3.98
N LEU A 153 -4.25 3.00 -3.37
CA LEU A 153 -4.68 1.76 -4.01
C LEU A 153 -6.21 1.73 -4.08
N ALA A 154 -6.75 1.58 -5.29
CA ALA A 154 -8.19 1.44 -5.47
C ALA A 154 -8.67 0.13 -4.83
N GLN A 155 -9.74 0.21 -4.03
CA GLN A 155 -10.36 -1.00 -3.48
C GLN A 155 -11.01 -1.84 -4.59
N GLU A 156 -10.81 -3.16 -4.53
CA GLU A 156 -11.31 -4.15 -5.51
C GLU A 156 -12.84 -4.15 -5.65
N ASN A 157 -13.55 -3.64 -4.64
CA ASN A 157 -15.01 -3.51 -4.60
C ASN A 157 -15.58 -2.56 -5.67
N ASN A 158 -14.75 -1.67 -6.24
CA ASN A 158 -15.18 -0.81 -7.34
C ASN A 158 -15.25 -1.59 -8.66
N SER A 159 -16.46 -2.05 -9.03
CA SER A 159 -16.73 -2.84 -10.25
C SER A 159 -16.42 -2.15 -11.59
N ARG A 160 -15.83 -0.95 -11.56
CA ARG A 160 -15.16 -0.33 -12.70
C ARG A 160 -13.66 -0.53 -12.50
N GLY A 161 -13.06 -1.47 -13.25
CA GLY A 161 -11.62 -1.80 -13.23
C GLY A 161 -10.68 -0.70 -13.75
N SER A 162 -10.95 0.56 -13.41
CA SER A 162 -10.15 1.72 -13.75
C SER A 162 -8.98 1.81 -12.79
N GLN A 163 -7.83 1.27 -13.18
CA GLN A 163 -6.56 1.50 -12.51
C GLN A 163 -6.30 3.02 -12.47
N TRP A 164 -6.32 3.63 -11.26
CA TRP A 164 -6.23 5.08 -11.10
C TRP A 164 -4.84 5.64 -11.43
N ASN A 165 -3.79 4.82 -11.41
CA ASN A 165 -2.45 5.22 -11.81
C ASN A 165 -2.26 5.16 -13.34
N TYR A 166 -1.49 6.11 -13.88
CA TYR A 166 -1.26 6.23 -15.32
C TYR A 166 0.18 6.64 -15.62
N ILE A 167 0.63 6.40 -16.86
CA ILE A 167 1.94 6.81 -17.33
C ILE A 167 1.80 8.16 -18.05
N LYS A 168 2.50 9.18 -17.55
CA LYS A 168 2.71 10.45 -18.26
C LYS A 168 4.11 10.46 -18.87
N LEU A 169 4.18 10.60 -20.20
CA LEU A 169 5.40 11.03 -20.89
C LEU A 169 5.50 12.56 -20.81
N VAL A 170 6.72 13.08 -20.75
CA VAL A 170 6.99 14.52 -20.80
C VAL A 170 6.53 15.09 -22.14
N GLY A 171 5.62 16.08 -22.11
CA GLY A 171 5.08 16.75 -23.31
C GLY A 171 6.12 17.58 -24.05
N ASP A 172 5.88 17.98 -25.30
CA ASP A 172 6.90 18.60 -26.16
C ASP A 172 7.37 19.99 -25.68
N ASP A 173 6.52 20.68 -24.92
CA ASP A 173 6.72 21.96 -24.26
C ASP A 173 7.31 21.85 -22.84
N GLU A 174 7.27 20.67 -22.22
CA GLU A 174 7.76 20.44 -20.85
C GLU A 174 9.30 20.28 -20.83
N SER A 175 9.98 21.04 -19.98
CA SER A 175 11.45 20.94 -19.83
C SER A 175 11.85 19.70 -19.02
N ALA A 176 12.67 18.82 -19.61
CA ALA A 176 13.14 17.60 -18.95
C ALA A 176 14.54 17.18 -19.41
N TYR A 177 15.15 16.23 -18.70
CA TYR A 177 16.39 15.62 -19.16
C TYR A 177 16.11 14.65 -20.31
N ARG A 178 16.47 15.05 -21.54
CA ARG A 178 16.16 14.34 -22.80
C ARG A 178 17.41 13.79 -23.50
N GLY A 179 18.34 13.20 -22.74
CA GLY A 179 19.66 12.78 -23.23
C GLY A 179 20.72 13.89 -23.18
N LYS A 180 20.59 14.84 -22.26
CA LYS A 180 21.54 15.95 -22.05
C LYS A 180 21.85 16.11 -20.56
N HIS A 181 22.96 16.78 -20.23
CA HIS A 181 23.27 17.14 -18.85
C HIS A 181 22.26 18.13 -18.24
N ASN A 182 21.75 19.06 -19.06
CA ASN A 182 20.80 20.09 -18.63
C ASN A 182 19.37 19.77 -19.14
N PRO A 183 18.32 20.18 -18.42
CA PRO A 183 16.94 20.07 -18.90
C PRO A 183 16.73 20.84 -20.22
N SER A 184 15.86 20.31 -21.08
CA SER A 184 15.49 20.93 -22.36
C SER A 184 14.12 20.44 -22.82
N THR A 185 13.43 21.25 -23.63
CA THR A 185 12.25 20.82 -24.42
C THR A 185 12.66 19.94 -25.60
N LEU A 186 13.90 20.06 -26.08
CA LEU A 186 14.40 19.33 -27.24
C LEU A 186 15.34 18.15 -26.86
N PRO A 187 15.30 17.03 -27.59
CA PRO A 187 14.49 16.79 -28.79
C PRO A 187 13.05 16.36 -28.50
N THR A 188 12.13 16.83 -29.35
CA THR A 188 10.76 16.30 -29.49
C THR A 188 10.76 14.91 -30.13
N VAL A 189 9.83 14.03 -29.72
CA VAL A 189 9.80 12.62 -30.13
C VAL A 189 8.37 12.13 -30.38
N LYS A 190 8.07 11.78 -31.63
CA LYS A 190 6.74 11.26 -32.03
C LYS A 190 6.52 9.76 -31.74
N GLY A 191 7.58 9.03 -31.41
CA GLY A 191 7.55 7.56 -31.22
C GLY A 191 7.35 7.07 -29.78
N GLY A 192 6.87 7.94 -28.88
CA GLY A 192 6.58 7.57 -27.49
C GLY A 192 7.77 6.96 -26.73
N LEU A 193 7.45 6.06 -25.78
CA LEU A 193 8.44 5.42 -24.91
C LEU A 193 9.48 4.60 -25.70
N ASP A 194 9.06 3.89 -26.75
CA ASP A 194 9.91 3.04 -27.58
C ASP A 194 11.04 3.81 -28.27
N GLU A 195 10.75 5.00 -28.79
CA GLU A 195 11.77 5.84 -29.43
C GLU A 195 12.74 6.45 -28.41
N TRP A 196 12.28 6.77 -27.19
CA TRP A 196 13.17 7.15 -26.10
C TRP A 196 14.07 6.00 -25.63
N ALA A 197 13.54 4.78 -25.55
CA ALA A 197 14.32 3.58 -25.22
C ALA A 197 15.37 3.29 -26.31
N LYS A 198 15.01 3.39 -27.60
CA LYS A 198 15.97 3.27 -28.72
C LYS A 198 17.10 4.27 -28.62
N ARG A 199 16.79 5.54 -28.33
CA ARG A 199 17.79 6.61 -28.14
C ARG A 199 18.72 6.33 -26.96
N PHE A 200 18.16 5.93 -25.82
CA PHE A 200 18.97 5.57 -24.65
C PHE A 200 19.86 4.35 -24.89
N CYS A 201 19.38 3.32 -25.59
CA CYS A 201 20.21 2.17 -25.94
C CYS A 201 21.33 2.55 -26.93
N LYS A 202 21.05 3.41 -27.91
CA LYS A 202 22.02 3.90 -28.91
C LYS A 202 23.06 4.88 -28.32
N GLU A 203 22.74 5.59 -27.25
CA GLU A 203 23.67 6.48 -26.55
C GLU A 203 24.89 5.70 -26.03
N THR A 204 26.10 6.15 -26.36
CA THR A 204 27.36 5.47 -26.01
C THR A 204 28.04 6.01 -24.76
N SER A 205 27.57 7.13 -24.20
CA SER A 205 28.10 7.69 -22.95
C SER A 205 28.04 6.68 -21.80
N THR A 206 29.19 6.50 -21.13
CA THR A 206 29.32 5.70 -19.90
C THR A 206 28.55 6.28 -18.72
N LEU A 207 28.26 7.59 -18.74
CA LEU A 207 27.45 8.29 -17.75
C LEU A 207 26.02 8.59 -18.24
N LYS A 208 25.42 7.67 -18.99
CA LYS A 208 23.98 7.72 -19.29
C LYS A 208 23.14 7.16 -18.14
N SER A 209 21.91 7.67 -17.98
CA SER A 209 20.93 7.09 -17.06
C SER A 209 19.50 7.27 -17.56
N PHE A 210 18.66 6.26 -17.37
CA PHE A 210 17.23 6.30 -17.69
C PHE A 210 16.40 6.20 -16.41
N THR A 211 15.51 7.15 -16.17
CA THR A 211 14.80 7.29 -14.89
C THR A 211 13.29 7.20 -15.08
N LEU A 212 12.67 6.26 -14.38
CA LEU A 212 11.23 6.25 -14.09
C LEU A 212 11.01 6.92 -12.71
N THR A 213 10.15 7.93 -12.66
CA THR A 213 9.70 8.52 -11.38
C THR A 213 8.25 8.18 -11.11
N ARG A 214 7.97 7.53 -9.97
CA ARG A 214 6.64 7.37 -9.40
C ARG A 214 6.30 8.67 -8.66
N GLN A 215 5.24 9.34 -9.09
CA GLN A 215 4.82 10.64 -8.56
C GLN A 215 3.44 10.53 -7.92
N LEU A 216 3.34 10.91 -6.65
CA LEU A 216 2.06 11.08 -5.99
C LEU A 216 1.43 12.41 -6.43
N SER A 217 0.11 12.44 -6.59
CA SER A 217 -0.63 13.67 -6.94
C SER A 217 -1.94 13.76 -6.17
N ASN A 218 -2.53 14.96 -6.13
CA ASN A 218 -3.85 15.24 -5.57
C ASN A 218 -4.06 14.88 -4.08
N TRP A 219 -2.96 14.72 -3.32
CA TRP A 219 -2.95 14.44 -1.89
C TRP A 219 -2.79 15.74 -1.07
N ASN A 220 -3.66 15.99 -0.12
CA ASN A 220 -3.62 17.15 0.77
C ASN A 220 -2.68 16.92 1.98
N ALA A 221 -1.39 16.75 1.70
CA ALA A 221 -0.38 16.55 2.73
C ALA A 221 -0.32 17.71 3.75
N SER A 222 -0.53 18.95 3.30
CA SER A 222 -0.51 20.14 4.16
C SER A 222 -1.67 20.16 5.19
N TYR A 223 -2.86 19.68 4.83
CA TYR A 223 -3.94 19.49 5.81
C TYR A 223 -3.53 18.48 6.90
N ILE A 224 -3.05 17.30 6.50
CA ILE A 224 -2.59 16.28 7.44
C ILE A 224 -1.44 16.80 8.32
N GLU A 225 -0.53 17.60 7.76
CA GLU A 225 0.55 18.23 8.52
C GLU A 225 0.02 19.18 9.61
N GLY A 226 -0.92 20.05 9.25
CA GLY A 226 -1.57 20.98 10.17
C GLY A 226 -2.27 20.23 11.31
N GLN A 227 -3.07 19.22 10.97
CA GLN A 227 -3.78 18.39 11.94
C GLN A 227 -2.82 17.68 12.91
N ILE A 228 -1.71 17.11 12.43
CA ILE A 228 -0.67 16.49 13.27
C ILE A 228 -0.01 17.51 14.20
N ARG A 229 0.35 18.70 13.68
CA ARG A 229 0.96 19.77 14.49
C ARG A 229 0.02 20.26 15.59
N SER A 230 -1.27 20.46 15.29
CA SER A 230 -2.30 20.81 16.27
C SER A 230 -2.50 19.70 17.31
N LEU A 231 -2.46 18.43 16.89
CA LEU A 231 -2.57 17.30 17.82
C LEU A 231 -1.42 17.27 18.82
N VAL A 232 -0.17 17.38 18.33
CA VAL A 232 1.05 17.47 19.15
C VAL A 232 0.96 18.64 20.15
N ALA A 233 0.59 19.84 19.70
CA ALA A 233 0.44 20.98 20.59
C ALA A 233 -0.60 20.70 21.70
N SER A 234 -1.71 20.02 21.35
CA SER A 234 -2.75 19.61 22.31
C SER A 234 -2.38 18.44 23.23
N THR A 235 -1.14 17.91 23.19
CA THR A 235 -0.60 17.02 24.24
C THR A 235 0.29 17.77 25.23
N GLY A 236 0.39 19.11 25.14
CA GLY A 236 1.33 19.90 25.95
C GLY A 236 2.80 19.68 25.57
N TYR A 237 3.07 19.17 24.36
CA TYR A 237 4.43 18.95 23.89
C TYR A 237 5.06 20.28 23.45
N ASP A 238 6.10 20.70 24.16
CA ASP A 238 6.73 22.03 24.06
C ASP A 238 7.99 22.08 23.19
N GLN A 239 8.45 20.93 22.67
CA GLN A 239 9.68 20.83 21.88
C GLN A 239 9.42 20.88 20.36
N PRO A 240 10.44 21.19 19.54
CA PRO A 240 10.30 21.20 18.08
C PRO A 240 9.84 19.85 17.51
N VAL A 241 8.80 19.88 16.66
CA VAL A 241 8.34 18.72 15.89
C VAL A 241 8.52 18.92 14.39
N THR A 242 9.10 17.91 13.77
CA THR A 242 9.26 17.77 12.33
C THR A 242 8.26 16.73 11.81
N VAL A 243 7.37 17.16 10.92
CA VAL A 243 6.45 16.27 10.18
C VAL A 243 6.90 16.27 8.73
N THR A 244 7.05 15.09 8.13
CA THR A 244 7.42 14.93 6.72
C THR A 244 6.63 13.79 6.08
N PHE A 245 6.62 13.75 4.74
CA PHE A 245 5.89 12.77 3.95
C PHE A 245 6.83 12.05 2.96
N PRO A 246 7.80 11.23 3.44
CA PRO A 246 8.78 10.63 2.55
C PRO A 246 8.16 9.49 1.72
N VAL A 247 8.76 9.23 0.56
CA VAL A 247 8.25 8.25 -0.40
C VAL A 247 9.36 7.27 -0.78
N LYS A 248 9.25 6.03 -0.31
CA LYS A 248 10.16 4.93 -0.65
C LYS A 248 9.86 4.37 -2.04
N TYR A 249 10.91 3.87 -2.70
CA TYR A 249 10.85 3.30 -4.03
C TYR A 249 10.22 4.24 -5.08
N ALA A 250 10.31 5.56 -4.86
CA ALA A 250 9.78 6.60 -5.73
C ALA A 250 10.48 6.66 -7.09
N LYS A 251 11.75 6.24 -7.20
CA LYS A 251 12.52 6.29 -8.44
C LYS A 251 13.13 4.94 -8.79
N VAL A 252 13.13 4.61 -10.07
CA VAL A 252 13.93 3.52 -10.64
C VAL A 252 14.88 4.13 -11.66
N VAL A 253 16.18 3.94 -11.48
CA VAL A 253 17.23 4.46 -12.37
C VAL A 253 18.03 3.31 -12.97
N ILE A 254 18.07 3.26 -14.30
CA ILE A 254 18.86 2.30 -15.06
C ILE A 254 20.18 2.96 -15.45
N TYR A 255 21.29 2.29 -15.15
CA TYR A 255 22.65 2.66 -15.56
C TYR A 255 23.26 1.59 -16.46
N PRO A 256 24.27 1.94 -17.29
CA PRO A 256 25.15 0.94 -17.93
C PRO A 256 25.80 0.00 -16.92
N PRO A 257 26.11 -1.25 -17.29
CA PRO A 257 26.85 -2.18 -16.45
C PRO A 257 28.15 -1.58 -15.91
N LYS A 258 28.49 -1.91 -14.66
CA LYS A 258 29.77 -1.51 -14.07
C LYS A 258 30.89 -2.31 -14.72
N SER A 259 31.77 -1.63 -15.47
CA SER A 259 33.01 -2.24 -15.93
C SER A 259 33.89 -2.64 -14.74
N SER A 260 34.54 -3.79 -14.79
CA SER A 260 35.42 -4.28 -13.72
C SER A 260 36.68 -3.40 -13.51
N GLN A 261 37.02 -2.54 -14.47
CA GLN A 261 38.15 -1.59 -14.39
C GLN A 261 37.76 -0.26 -13.69
N SER A 262 36.90 -0.32 -12.67
CA SER A 262 36.21 0.85 -12.12
C SER A 262 37.05 1.78 -11.23
N PHE A 263 38.37 1.61 -11.16
CA PHE A 263 39.27 2.38 -10.28
C PHE A 263 39.67 3.75 -10.85
N PHE A 264 39.76 3.93 -12.18
CA PHE A 264 40.12 5.22 -12.78
C PHE A 264 38.92 6.15 -13.10
N THR A 265 37.70 5.62 -13.18
CA THR A 265 36.51 6.41 -13.56
C THR A 265 36.09 7.44 -12.52
N THR A 266 36.39 7.20 -11.24
CA THR A 266 35.96 8.08 -10.13
C THR A 266 36.63 9.46 -10.18
N LEU A 267 37.89 9.55 -10.66
CA LEU A 267 38.65 10.80 -10.73
C LEU A 267 38.26 11.69 -11.93
N VAL A 268 37.75 11.11 -13.02
CA VAL A 268 37.29 11.84 -14.21
C VAL A 268 35.77 12.05 -14.27
N SER A 269 35.01 11.44 -13.36
CA SER A 269 33.54 11.56 -13.28
C SER A 269 32.95 12.99 -13.31
N PRO A 270 33.59 14.06 -12.78
CA PRO A 270 33.04 15.42 -12.92
C PRO A 270 33.28 16.06 -14.31
N LEU A 271 34.17 15.50 -15.14
CA LEU A 271 34.50 16.01 -16.48
C LEU A 271 33.65 15.37 -17.58
N LEU A 272 33.03 14.20 -17.33
CA LEU A 272 32.17 13.53 -18.32
C LEU A 272 30.73 14.05 -18.29
N GLU A 273 30.19 14.37 -19.48
CA GLU A 273 28.81 14.84 -19.62
C GLU A 273 27.79 13.71 -19.30
N LYS A 274 26.99 13.91 -18.25
CA LYS A 274 25.95 12.96 -17.83
C LYS A 274 24.75 13.02 -18.80
N ARG A 275 24.42 11.89 -19.44
CA ARG A 275 23.31 11.77 -20.40
C ARG A 275 22.05 11.26 -19.70
N ARG A 276 21.28 12.17 -19.09
CA ARG A 276 20.08 11.83 -18.31
C ARG A 276 18.82 11.77 -19.20
N PHE A 277 18.01 10.73 -19.00
CA PHE A 277 16.71 10.52 -19.65
C PHE A 277 15.63 10.40 -18.55
N GLU A 278 15.00 11.52 -18.19
CA GLU A 278 13.98 11.60 -17.13
C GLU A 278 12.64 12.02 -17.75
N ILE A 279 12.14 11.16 -18.64
CA ILE A 279 11.02 11.46 -19.55
C ILE A 279 9.72 10.70 -19.23
N ILE A 280 9.71 9.82 -18.22
CA ILE A 280 8.53 9.07 -17.76
C ILE A 280 8.21 9.37 -16.30
N ARG A 281 6.94 9.67 -16.05
CA ARG A 281 6.33 9.72 -14.72
C ARG A 281 5.22 8.67 -14.64
N ALA A 282 5.26 7.80 -13.64
CA ALA A 282 4.11 6.98 -13.25
C ALA A 282 3.33 7.76 -12.18
N VAL A 283 2.17 8.29 -12.53
CA VAL A 283 1.36 9.13 -11.63
C VAL A 283 0.41 8.26 -10.82
N TRP A 284 0.42 8.45 -9.51
CA TRP A 284 -0.41 7.78 -8.52
C TRP A 284 -1.26 8.84 -7.79
N PRO A 285 -2.46 9.15 -8.29
CA PRO A 285 -3.34 10.12 -7.65
C PRO A 285 -3.92 9.57 -6.35
N TYR A 286 -4.05 10.44 -5.35
CA TYR A 286 -4.84 10.18 -4.14
C TYR A 286 -6.33 10.43 -4.38
N ALA A 287 -6.64 11.41 -5.24
CA ALA A 287 -8.01 11.82 -5.58
C ALA A 287 -8.10 12.27 -7.05
N SER A 288 -9.32 12.38 -7.57
CA SER A 288 -9.60 12.74 -8.98
C SER A 288 -9.14 14.17 -9.31
N LEU A 289 -9.23 15.07 -8.34
CA LEU A 289 -8.89 16.49 -8.45
C LEU A 289 -7.91 16.89 -7.33
N PRO A 290 -7.06 17.90 -7.57
CA PRO A 290 -6.21 18.47 -6.52
C PRO A 290 -7.06 19.05 -5.38
N PRO A 291 -6.52 19.15 -4.15
CA PRO A 291 -7.23 19.80 -3.05
C PRO A 291 -7.41 21.30 -3.32
N GLY A 292 -8.59 21.83 -2.99
CA GLY A 292 -8.96 23.23 -3.16
C GLY A 292 -10.45 23.45 -2.93
N ALA A 293 -10.88 24.71 -2.75
CA ALA A 293 -12.28 25.05 -2.48
C ALA A 293 -13.21 24.57 -3.62
N ASP A 294 -12.80 24.79 -4.86
CA ASP A 294 -13.56 24.40 -6.07
C ASP A 294 -13.58 22.89 -6.30
N ALA A 295 -12.71 22.12 -5.64
CA ALA A 295 -12.64 20.68 -5.83
C ALA A 295 -13.81 19.94 -5.16
N ALA A 296 -14.34 20.47 -4.05
CA ALA A 296 -15.51 19.90 -3.38
C ALA A 296 -16.78 20.07 -4.23
N SER A 297 -17.00 21.26 -4.79
CA SER A 297 -18.12 21.54 -5.70
C SER A 297 -17.97 20.85 -7.06
N ALA A 298 -16.75 20.63 -7.54
CA ALA A 298 -16.46 19.87 -8.76
C ALA A 298 -16.46 18.32 -8.59
N GLY A 299 -16.80 17.80 -7.40
CA GLY A 299 -16.93 16.36 -7.17
C GLY A 299 -15.60 15.60 -7.03
N ARG A 300 -14.62 16.15 -6.31
CA ARG A 300 -13.39 15.44 -5.91
C ARG A 300 -13.74 14.12 -5.22
N SER A 301 -13.25 13.01 -5.78
CA SER A 301 -13.40 11.67 -5.24
C SER A 301 -12.03 11.08 -4.94
N CYS A 302 -11.87 10.50 -3.75
CA CYS A 302 -10.61 9.89 -3.31
C CYS A 302 -10.56 8.41 -3.68
N VAL A 303 -9.35 7.86 -3.87
CA VAL A 303 -9.12 6.48 -4.31
C VAL A 303 -9.59 5.45 -3.28
N ALA A 304 -9.43 5.74 -1.99
CA ALA A 304 -9.85 4.88 -0.88
C ALA A 304 -10.73 5.63 0.13
N GLN A 305 -10.24 6.76 0.68
CA GLN A 305 -10.98 7.64 1.58
C GLN A 305 -10.39 9.06 1.56
N SER A 306 -11.07 10.02 2.18
CA SER A 306 -10.58 11.40 2.28
C SER A 306 -9.55 11.58 3.38
N GLU A 307 -8.79 12.67 3.30
CA GLU A 307 -7.80 13.04 4.31
C GLU A 307 -8.43 13.31 5.69
N GLU A 308 -9.63 13.87 5.73
CA GLU A 308 -10.39 14.17 6.95
C GLU A 308 -10.85 12.88 7.63
N LYS A 309 -11.43 11.93 6.88
CA LYS A 309 -11.83 10.62 7.42
C LYS A 309 -10.63 9.82 7.92
N TRP A 310 -9.52 9.83 7.16
CA TRP A 310 -8.28 9.21 7.63
C TRP A 310 -7.79 9.86 8.94
N TRP A 311 -7.90 11.18 9.07
CA TRP A 311 -7.54 11.87 10.31
C TRP A 311 -8.41 11.45 11.50
N GLU A 312 -9.74 11.38 11.33
CA GLU A 312 -10.67 10.92 12.36
C GLU A 312 -10.34 9.51 12.86
N GLU A 313 -9.95 8.60 11.96
CA GLU A 313 -9.59 7.22 12.29
C GLU A 313 -8.25 7.10 13.03
N TRP A 314 -7.26 7.94 12.69
CA TRP A 314 -5.87 7.80 13.16
C TRP A 314 -5.45 8.74 14.28
N ARG A 315 -6.15 9.86 14.51
CA ARG A 315 -5.77 10.91 15.48
C ARG A 315 -5.54 10.39 16.90
N ASP A 316 -6.34 9.42 17.35
CA ASP A 316 -6.35 9.00 18.76
C ASP A 316 -5.22 7.98 19.02
N ALA A 317 -4.98 7.06 18.09
CA ALA A 317 -3.79 6.20 18.09
C ALA A 317 -2.49 7.02 17.94
N LEU A 318 -2.51 8.09 17.13
CA LEU A 318 -1.42 9.04 17.03
C LEU A 318 -1.15 9.77 18.35
N ARG A 319 -2.19 10.30 19.01
CA ARG A 319 -2.07 10.93 20.34
C ARG A 319 -1.43 9.96 21.32
N TRP A 320 -1.92 8.73 21.36
CA TRP A 320 -1.41 7.69 22.24
C TRP A 320 0.06 7.34 21.94
N ALA A 321 0.45 7.19 20.67
CA ALA A 321 1.84 6.95 20.29
C ALA A 321 2.79 8.11 20.64
N ILE A 322 2.34 9.37 20.52
CA ILE A 322 3.10 10.58 20.91
C ILE A 322 3.29 10.62 22.43
N VAL A 323 2.22 10.47 23.20
CA VAL A 323 2.26 10.51 24.68
C VAL A 323 3.14 9.39 25.25
N ASN A 324 3.09 8.19 24.66
CA ASN A 324 3.95 7.06 25.05
C ASN A 324 5.36 7.11 24.45
N LYS A 325 5.76 8.23 23.81
CA LYS A 325 7.12 8.45 23.27
C LYS A 325 7.59 7.35 22.31
N ARG A 326 6.68 6.85 21.48
CA ARG A 326 6.93 5.66 20.64
C ARG A 326 8.00 5.92 19.58
N ASN A 327 8.82 4.90 19.33
CA ASN A 327 9.82 4.88 18.27
C ASN A 327 9.57 3.67 17.36
N GLY A 328 9.19 3.91 16.10
CA GLY A 328 8.94 2.85 15.13
C GLY A 328 7.75 3.13 14.21
N TRP A 329 7.13 2.05 13.72
CA TRP A 329 5.89 2.14 12.95
C TRP A 329 4.67 2.16 13.89
N VAL A 330 3.63 2.86 13.45
CA VAL A 330 2.28 2.77 13.99
C VAL A 330 1.40 2.13 12.90
N THR A 331 0.73 1.04 13.24
CA THR A 331 -0.07 0.20 12.34
C THR A 331 -1.55 0.22 12.73
N VAL A 332 -2.37 -0.55 12.02
CA VAL A 332 -3.77 -0.78 12.38
C VAL A 332 -3.88 -1.49 13.74
N ASP A 333 -2.89 -2.32 14.10
CA ASP A 333 -2.85 -3.02 15.37
C ASP A 333 -2.78 -2.04 16.55
N ASP A 334 -2.11 -0.91 16.42
CA ASP A 334 -2.08 0.15 17.46
C ASP A 334 -3.44 0.86 17.62
N ILE A 335 -4.24 0.94 16.54
CA ILE A 335 -5.63 1.43 16.62
C ILE A 335 -6.50 0.40 17.34
N VAL A 336 -6.27 -0.90 17.09
CA VAL A 336 -6.99 -1.99 17.77
C VAL A 336 -6.60 -2.03 19.25
N GLU A 337 -5.32 -1.98 19.58
CA GLU A 337 -4.79 -1.94 20.95
C GLU A 337 -5.34 -0.74 21.71
N TYR A 338 -5.31 0.47 21.12
CA TYR A 338 -5.92 1.66 21.72
C TYR A 338 -7.43 1.51 21.99
N ARG A 339 -8.17 0.86 21.08
CA ARG A 339 -9.63 0.61 21.24
C ARG A 339 -9.95 -0.52 22.22
N MET A 340 -9.01 -1.45 22.45
CA MET A 340 -9.13 -2.53 23.42
C MET A 340 -8.62 -2.14 24.81
N ALA A 341 -7.76 -1.13 24.91
CA ALA A 341 -7.26 -0.62 26.18
C ALA A 341 -8.45 -0.17 27.05
N PRO A 342 -8.55 -0.66 28.30
CA PRO A 342 -9.64 -0.27 29.18
C PRO A 342 -9.56 1.23 29.44
N SER A 343 -10.60 1.97 29.02
CA SER A 343 -10.70 3.40 29.32
C SER A 343 -10.65 3.60 30.83
N PRO A 344 -9.81 4.52 31.35
CA PRO A 344 -9.93 4.95 32.75
C PRO A 344 -11.39 5.35 33.02
N PRO A 345 -11.98 4.97 34.17
CA PRO A 345 -13.36 5.32 34.47
C PRO A 345 -13.54 6.83 34.38
N ALA A 346 -14.62 7.26 33.71
CA ALA A 346 -14.90 8.65 33.40
C ALA A 346 -15.27 9.48 34.63
N SER A 347 -14.29 9.75 35.50
CA SER A 347 -14.39 10.60 36.68
C SER A 347 -13.04 11.28 36.93
N LYS A 348 -13.06 12.63 36.99
CA LYS A 348 -11.92 13.56 37.06
C LYS A 348 -11.21 13.84 35.72
N ALA A 349 -11.84 14.70 34.91
CA ALA A 349 -11.25 15.26 33.70
C ALA A 349 -11.64 16.75 33.48
N TRP A 350 -11.54 17.59 34.53
CA TRP A 350 -11.55 19.07 34.40
C TRP A 350 -11.13 19.84 35.69
N GLU A 351 -10.15 19.38 36.45
CA GLU A 351 -9.45 20.26 37.41
C GLU A 351 -7.94 20.20 37.15
N TYR A 352 -7.44 21.16 36.37
CA TYR A 352 -6.32 22.08 36.68
C TYR A 352 -6.09 23.04 35.50
#